data_AF-A0A3N5SEL3-F1
#
_entry.id   AF-A0A3N5SEL3-F1
#
_cell.length_a   1.000
_cell.length_b   1.000
_cell.length_c   1.000
_cell.angle_alpha   90.00
_cell.angle_beta   90.00
_cell.angle_gamma   90.00
#
_symmetry.space_group_name_H-M   'P 1'
#
loop_
_entity.id
_entity.type
_entity.pdbx_description
1 polymer ?
#
loop_
_entity_poly.entity_id
_entity_poly.type
_entity_poly.pdbx_seq_one_letter_code
_entity_poly.pdbx_strand_id
1 'polypeptide(L)'
;MDFEENKQQKQTPPNGQPTPSDDTEDAGQSFMEMLEASFDYAPPQRGEIRNAIILQIESNEIIVDMGAKQDGIVTAQDLERLDPQFRRSLQEGQQVPVYVLNPRDSEGNLIVSINMGLQQYDWDNARRLLENDEVVEVTVTGHNRGGVLVRWNMLEGFIPSSHMVTVSAGLQGNERRDALDELKGTKLGVKVIEVDQDRRRLIFSEREAQREWRAQQKARLLAELNEGDMVRGTVTGLRDFGAFVNLGGADGLIHVSELAWHRVDHPRDVLRVGDEIDVYVLSLDRESNRIALSRKRLLPDPWDKALENYFEGMLV
;
A
#
# COMPACT_ATOMS: atom_id res chain seq x y z
N MET A 1 -1.96 -83.99 -68.70
CA MET A 1 -1.58 -82.79 -69.45
C MET A 1 -0.59 -82.04 -68.58
N ASP A 2 0.71 -82.33 -68.66
CA ASP A 2 1.68 -82.03 -69.73
C ASP A 2 2.63 -80.99 -69.12
N PHE A 3 3.83 -81.42 -68.71
CA PHE A 3 5.12 -81.25 -69.40
C PHE A 3 5.94 -80.08 -68.81
N GLU A 4 6.91 -80.48 -67.98
CA GLU A 4 8.35 -80.14 -67.95
C GLU A 4 8.92 -78.76 -68.29
N GLU A 5 10.06 -78.54 -67.59
CA GLU A 5 11.22 -77.66 -67.87
C GLU A 5 11.14 -76.17 -67.46
N ASN A 6 12.15 -75.51 -66.86
CA ASN A 6 13.56 -75.87 -66.62
C ASN A 6 14.22 -74.91 -65.58
N LYS A 7 15.16 -75.50 -64.82
CA LYS A 7 16.49 -74.99 -64.39
C LYS A 7 16.73 -73.86 -63.34
N GLN A 8 17.63 -74.28 -62.43
CA GLN A 8 18.79 -73.60 -61.81
C GLN A 8 18.58 -72.87 -60.46
N GLN A 9 19.06 -73.47 -59.36
CA GLN A 9 20.33 -73.18 -58.64
C GLN A 9 20.26 -71.85 -57.86
N LYS A 10 20.69 -71.68 -56.61
CA LYS A 10 21.44 -72.45 -55.62
C LYS A 10 21.39 -71.62 -54.32
N GLN A 11 21.40 -72.33 -53.18
CA GLN A 11 22.19 -72.04 -51.96
C GLN A 11 21.96 -70.73 -51.17
N THR A 12 21.73 -70.96 -49.88
CA THR A 12 21.76 -70.06 -48.72
C THR A 12 22.83 -68.97 -48.75
N PRO A 13 22.54 -67.75 -48.24
CA PRO A 13 23.58 -66.86 -47.74
C PRO A 13 23.86 -67.08 -46.23
N PRO A 14 25.03 -66.60 -45.76
CA PRO A 14 25.69 -67.08 -44.56
C PRO A 14 25.39 -66.25 -43.31
N ASN A 15 25.73 -66.85 -42.17
CA ASN A 15 25.88 -66.21 -40.87
C ASN A 15 26.84 -65.00 -40.98
N GLY A 16 26.33 -63.79 -40.76
CA GLY A 16 27.10 -62.55 -40.71
C GLY A 16 26.68 -61.73 -39.48
N GLN A 17 27.63 -61.48 -38.59
CA GLN A 17 27.47 -60.59 -37.44
C GLN A 17 27.05 -59.19 -37.91
N PRO A 18 26.10 -58.51 -37.26
CA PRO A 18 25.96 -57.07 -37.41
C PRO A 18 27.08 -56.38 -36.62
N THR A 19 27.91 -55.63 -37.33
CA THR A 19 28.76 -54.57 -36.80
C THR A 19 27.93 -53.56 -35.98
N PRO A 20 28.47 -52.98 -34.89
CA PRO A 20 27.79 -51.90 -34.17
C PRO A 20 27.88 -50.63 -35.02
N SER A 21 26.80 -50.26 -35.69
CA SER A 21 26.65 -48.96 -36.37
C SER A 21 25.95 -47.98 -35.44
N ASP A 22 26.60 -46.82 -35.20
CA ASP A 22 26.17 -45.44 -34.89
C ASP A 22 24.81 -45.08 -34.24
N ASP A 23 23.85 -45.99 -34.08
CA ASP A 23 22.50 -45.67 -33.60
C ASP A 23 22.40 -45.45 -32.08
N THR A 24 23.47 -45.75 -31.34
CA THR A 24 23.50 -45.56 -29.88
C THR A 24 23.75 -44.11 -29.46
N GLU A 25 24.41 -43.30 -30.30
CA GLU A 25 24.66 -41.89 -29.97
C GLU A 25 23.40 -41.03 -30.16
N ASP A 26 22.61 -41.29 -31.21
CA ASP A 26 21.39 -40.53 -31.55
C ASP A 26 20.22 -40.84 -30.59
N ALA A 27 20.10 -42.10 -30.14
CA ALA A 27 19.16 -42.49 -29.07
C ALA A 27 19.56 -41.90 -27.71
N GLY A 28 20.87 -41.78 -27.43
CA GLY A 28 21.39 -41.13 -26.23
C GLY A 28 21.13 -39.63 -26.23
N GLN A 29 21.30 -38.96 -27.38
CA GLN A 29 21.03 -37.53 -27.54
C GLN A 29 19.54 -37.20 -27.45
N SER A 30 18.67 -37.95 -28.14
CA SER A 30 17.21 -37.72 -28.06
C SER A 30 16.60 -38.03 -26.69
N PHE A 31 17.13 -39.05 -25.98
CA PHE A 31 16.73 -39.30 -24.59
C PHE A 31 17.22 -38.20 -23.65
N MET A 32 18.43 -37.67 -23.87
CA MET A 32 19.00 -36.58 -23.08
C MET A 32 18.27 -35.25 -23.34
N GLU A 33 17.88 -34.95 -24.58
CA GLU A 33 17.02 -33.81 -24.94
C GLU A 33 15.60 -33.94 -24.36
N MET A 34 15.00 -35.13 -24.37
CA MET A 34 13.71 -35.37 -23.70
C MET A 34 13.83 -35.23 -22.17
N LEU A 35 14.96 -35.65 -21.59
CA LEU A 35 15.22 -35.50 -20.16
C LEU A 35 15.36 -34.02 -19.81
N GLU A 36 16.14 -33.26 -20.59
CA GLU A 36 16.29 -31.81 -20.45
C GLU A 36 14.98 -31.04 -20.66
N ALA A 37 14.10 -31.47 -21.56
CA ALA A 37 12.79 -30.85 -21.77
C ALA A 37 11.77 -31.20 -20.67
N SER A 38 11.96 -32.31 -19.94
CA SER A 38 11.08 -32.73 -18.83
C SER A 38 11.40 -32.04 -17.50
N PHE A 39 12.63 -31.55 -17.35
CA PHE A 39 13.00 -30.67 -16.25
C PHE A 39 12.89 -29.22 -16.77
N ASP A 40 11.91 -28.45 -16.29
CA ASP A 40 11.87 -26.98 -16.45
C ASP A 40 13.05 -26.31 -15.70
N TYR A 41 14.28 -26.71 -16.01
CA TYR A 41 15.50 -26.38 -15.28
C TYR A 41 16.17 -25.17 -15.93
N ALA A 42 15.55 -23.99 -15.76
CA ALA A 42 16.19 -22.74 -16.15
C ALA A 42 17.37 -22.47 -15.17
N PRO A 43 18.64 -22.51 -15.63
CA PRO A 43 19.77 -22.20 -14.76
C PRO A 43 19.62 -20.78 -14.22
N PRO A 44 19.86 -20.55 -12.91
CA PRO A 44 19.60 -19.25 -12.29
C PRO A 44 20.43 -18.16 -12.99
N GLN A 45 19.73 -17.15 -13.51
CA GLN A 45 20.38 -16.05 -14.22
C GLN A 45 20.80 -14.96 -13.23
N ARG A 46 21.89 -14.24 -13.55
CA ARG A 46 22.32 -13.11 -12.72
C ARG A 46 21.22 -12.07 -12.67
N GLY A 47 20.87 -11.65 -11.46
CA GLY A 47 19.81 -10.69 -11.22
C GLY A 47 18.38 -11.25 -11.19
N GLU A 48 18.24 -12.57 -11.15
CA GLU A 48 16.95 -13.22 -10.90
C GLU A 48 16.61 -13.21 -9.40
N ILE A 49 15.32 -13.03 -9.09
CA ILE A 49 14.77 -13.20 -7.74
C ILE A 49 14.16 -14.59 -7.67
N ARG A 50 14.51 -15.36 -6.64
CA ARG A 50 13.86 -16.66 -6.38
C ARG A 50 13.47 -16.77 -4.92
N ASN A 51 12.41 -17.53 -4.67
CA ASN A 51 12.09 -17.96 -3.31
C ASN A 51 13.02 -19.10 -2.96
N ALA A 52 13.77 -18.96 -1.87
CA ALA A 52 14.69 -19.97 -1.37
C ALA A 52 14.26 -20.45 0.00
N ILE A 53 14.49 -21.72 0.29
CA ILE A 53 14.26 -22.32 1.61
C ILE A 53 15.56 -22.26 2.38
N ILE A 54 15.53 -21.77 3.61
CA ILE A 54 16.71 -21.79 4.48
C ILE A 54 17.01 -23.22 4.88
N LEU A 55 18.15 -23.77 4.47
CA LEU A 55 18.59 -25.10 4.86
C LEU A 55 19.28 -25.07 6.21
N GLN A 56 20.22 -24.13 6.40
CA GLN A 56 21.07 -24.05 7.57
C GLN A 56 21.38 -22.59 7.90
N ILE A 57 21.29 -22.23 9.18
CA ILE A 57 21.62 -20.89 9.67
C ILE A 57 22.91 -20.94 10.49
N GLU A 58 23.97 -20.32 9.98
CA GLU A 58 25.21 -20.12 10.73
C GLU A 58 25.34 -18.67 11.22
N SER A 59 26.39 -18.40 12.01
CA SER A 59 26.62 -17.05 12.56
C SER A 59 26.99 -16.03 11.47
N ASN A 60 27.68 -16.49 10.43
CA ASN A 60 28.28 -15.66 9.38
C ASN A 60 27.77 -15.99 7.97
N GLU A 61 26.99 -17.06 7.81
CA GLU A 61 26.42 -17.44 6.52
C GLU A 61 25.11 -18.18 6.70
N ILE A 62 24.24 -18.10 5.70
CA ILE A 62 23.01 -18.90 5.63
C ILE A 62 23.02 -19.63 4.30
N ILE A 63 22.84 -20.95 4.37
CA ILE A 63 22.72 -21.79 3.19
C ILE A 63 21.23 -21.88 2.84
N VAL A 64 20.91 -21.59 1.59
CA VAL A 64 19.54 -21.59 1.09
C VAL A 64 19.40 -22.45 -0.18
N ASP A 65 18.35 -23.24 -0.26
CA ASP A 65 17.99 -23.99 -1.46
C ASP A 65 17.06 -23.14 -2.34
N MET A 66 17.47 -22.89 -3.58
CA MET A 66 16.69 -22.14 -4.57
C MET A 66 15.97 -23.04 -5.60
N GLY A 67 15.92 -24.35 -5.36
CA GLY A 67 15.48 -25.33 -6.36
C GLY A 67 16.43 -25.38 -7.57
N ALA A 68 17.70 -25.05 -7.36
CA ALA A 68 18.75 -25.04 -8.38
C ALA A 68 19.70 -26.23 -8.19
N LYS A 69 20.59 -26.50 -9.16
CA LYS A 69 21.63 -27.55 -9.01
C LYS A 69 22.66 -27.20 -7.92
N GLN A 70 22.65 -25.97 -7.43
CA GLN A 70 23.64 -25.43 -6.51
C GLN A 70 22.92 -24.60 -5.45
N ASP A 71 23.37 -24.75 -4.22
CA ASP A 71 22.84 -24.00 -3.09
C ASP A 71 23.32 -22.54 -3.13
N GLY A 72 22.51 -21.67 -2.55
CA GLY A 72 22.81 -20.27 -2.34
C GLY A 72 23.48 -20.06 -0.99
N ILE A 73 24.54 -19.25 -0.95
CA ILE A 73 25.15 -18.77 0.29
C ILE A 73 24.81 -17.29 0.45
N VAL A 74 24.18 -16.96 1.58
CA VAL A 74 23.94 -15.60 2.04
C VAL A 74 25.07 -15.23 3.00
N THR A 75 25.82 -14.16 2.69
CA THR A 75 26.99 -13.76 3.49
C THR A 75 26.62 -12.94 4.74
N ALA A 76 27.51 -12.90 5.73
CA ALA A 76 27.36 -12.07 6.94
C ALA A 76 27.05 -10.61 6.64
N GLN A 77 27.69 -10.05 5.61
CA GLN A 77 27.51 -8.65 5.21
C GLN A 77 26.06 -8.35 4.77
N ASP A 78 25.38 -9.35 4.21
CA ASP A 78 23.98 -9.23 3.82
C ASP A 78 23.06 -9.31 5.05
N LEU A 79 23.34 -10.26 5.94
CA LEU A 79 22.60 -10.48 7.18
C LEU A 79 22.68 -9.29 8.15
N GLU A 80 23.80 -8.58 8.16
CA GLU A 80 23.98 -7.36 8.96
C GLU A 80 23.16 -6.17 8.45
N ARG A 81 22.78 -6.16 7.16
CA ARG A 81 21.92 -5.12 6.57
C ARG A 81 20.44 -5.37 6.77
N LEU A 82 20.06 -6.54 7.28
CA LEU A 82 18.67 -6.85 7.61
C LEU A 82 18.25 -6.21 8.93
N ASP A 83 16.95 -5.97 9.07
CA ASP A 83 16.39 -5.52 10.34
C ASP A 83 16.70 -6.54 11.46
N PRO A 84 17.20 -6.11 12.64
CA PRO A 84 17.58 -7.01 13.73
C PRO A 84 16.44 -7.92 14.21
N GLN A 85 15.19 -7.47 14.10
CA GLN A 85 14.00 -8.26 14.43
C GLN A 85 13.77 -9.38 13.41
N PHE A 86 13.89 -9.06 12.12
CA PHE A 86 13.74 -10.04 11.05
C PHE A 86 14.85 -11.10 11.12
N ARG A 87 16.11 -10.68 11.35
CA ARG A 87 17.24 -11.59 11.52
C ARG A 87 17.02 -12.61 12.65
N ARG A 88 16.36 -12.21 13.75
CA ARG A 88 16.02 -13.12 14.86
C ARG A 88 14.83 -14.03 14.56
N SER A 89 13.99 -13.65 13.61
CA SER A 89 12.83 -14.45 13.19
C SER A 89 13.17 -15.54 12.17
N LEU A 90 14.36 -15.47 11.56
CA LEU A 90 14.81 -16.47 10.57
C LEU A 90 14.96 -17.85 11.22
N GLN A 91 14.33 -18.86 10.61
CA GLN A 91 14.39 -20.25 11.02
C GLN A 91 14.70 -21.16 9.83
N GLU A 92 15.36 -22.28 10.10
CA GLU A 92 15.55 -23.34 9.10
C GLU A 92 14.18 -23.84 8.60
N GLY A 93 14.06 -24.03 7.28
CA GLY A 93 12.81 -24.36 6.60
C GLY A 93 11.95 -23.17 6.18
N GLN A 94 12.29 -21.93 6.57
CA GLN A 94 11.55 -20.74 6.14
C GLN A 94 11.84 -20.40 4.67
N GLN A 95 10.79 -20.03 3.93
CA GLN A 95 10.91 -19.48 2.58
C GLN A 95 11.20 -17.97 2.63
N VAL A 96 12.25 -17.54 1.94
CA VAL A 96 12.66 -16.13 1.83
C VAL A 96 12.99 -15.78 0.38
N PRO A 97 12.64 -14.58 -0.10
CA PRO A 97 13.07 -14.13 -1.42
C PRO A 97 14.56 -13.78 -1.40
N VAL A 98 15.32 -14.33 -2.34
CA VAL A 98 16.75 -14.08 -2.51
C VAL A 98 17.05 -13.57 -3.92
N TYR A 99 18.03 -12.67 -4.01
CA TYR A 99 18.54 -12.14 -5.26
C TYR A 99 19.89 -12.78 -5.61
N VAL A 100 20.05 -13.24 -6.85
CA VAL A 100 21.26 -13.93 -7.30
C VAL A 100 22.33 -12.92 -7.77
N LEU A 101 23.38 -12.72 -6.96
CA LEU A 101 24.44 -11.72 -7.19
C LEU A 101 25.57 -12.20 -8.10
N ASN A 102 25.99 -13.46 -7.92
CA ASN A 102 26.97 -14.18 -8.74
C ASN A 102 28.33 -13.45 -8.95
N PRO A 103 29.36 -13.84 -8.19
CA PRO A 103 30.36 -14.77 -8.71
C PRO A 103 30.44 -16.03 -7.83
N ARG A 104 30.69 -17.18 -8.47
CA ARG A 104 30.81 -18.50 -7.81
C ARG A 104 31.89 -18.45 -6.74
N ASP A 105 31.60 -19.00 -5.56
CA ASP A 105 32.63 -19.24 -4.56
C ASP A 105 33.57 -20.38 -5.02
N SER A 106 34.70 -20.54 -4.34
CA SER A 106 35.68 -21.62 -4.49
C SER A 106 35.08 -23.03 -4.47
N GLU A 107 33.93 -23.20 -3.82
CA GLU A 107 33.17 -24.46 -3.74
C GLU A 107 32.07 -24.60 -4.81
N GLY A 108 31.93 -23.61 -5.70
CA GLY A 108 30.96 -23.60 -6.78
C GLY A 108 29.56 -23.13 -6.39
N ASN A 109 29.33 -22.76 -5.12
CA ASN A 109 28.04 -22.25 -4.63
C ASN A 109 27.72 -20.85 -5.15
N LEU A 110 26.42 -20.51 -5.20
CA LEU A 110 25.94 -19.23 -5.68
C LEU A 110 25.86 -18.21 -4.54
N ILE A 111 26.46 -17.04 -4.71
CA ILE A 111 26.29 -15.95 -3.74
C ILE A 111 24.93 -15.28 -3.97
N VAL A 112 24.12 -15.24 -2.93
CA VAL A 112 22.76 -14.68 -2.94
C VAL A 112 22.58 -13.66 -1.80
N SER A 113 21.59 -12.78 -1.97
CA SER A 113 21.27 -11.73 -1.00
C SER A 113 19.79 -11.77 -0.65
N ILE A 114 19.47 -12.01 0.62
CA ILE A 114 18.12 -11.87 1.18
C ILE A 114 17.75 -10.39 1.21
N ASN A 115 18.68 -9.50 1.57
CA ASN A 115 18.42 -8.06 1.63
C ASN A 115 17.97 -7.49 0.28
N MET A 116 18.69 -7.81 -0.80
CA MET A 116 18.33 -7.37 -2.14
C MET A 116 17.07 -8.07 -2.65
N GLY A 117 16.83 -9.33 -2.28
CA GLY A 117 15.58 -10.03 -2.60
C GLY A 117 14.36 -9.34 -1.98
N LEU A 118 14.44 -8.98 -0.69
CA LEU A 118 13.38 -8.25 0.01
C LEU A 118 13.17 -6.84 -0.54
N GLN A 119 14.25 -6.09 -0.82
CA GLN A 119 14.14 -4.75 -1.40
C GLN A 119 13.45 -4.79 -2.76
N GLN A 120 13.83 -5.73 -3.62
CA GLN A 120 13.27 -5.85 -4.95
C GLN A 120 11.79 -6.25 -4.89
N TYR A 121 11.43 -7.18 -3.99
CA TYR A 121 10.04 -7.53 -3.71
C TYR A 121 9.23 -6.33 -3.20
N ASP A 122 9.80 -5.52 -2.30
CA ASP A 122 9.14 -4.29 -1.83
C ASP A 122 8.98 -3.27 -2.96
N TRP A 123 9.90 -3.15 -3.91
CA TRP A 123 9.74 -2.28 -5.09
C TRP A 123 8.59 -2.73 -5.99
N ASP A 124 8.47 -4.04 -6.22
CA ASP A 124 7.35 -4.61 -6.97
C ASP A 124 6.01 -4.36 -6.26
N ASN A 125 5.99 -4.48 -4.93
CA ASN A 125 4.81 -4.15 -4.14
C ASN A 125 4.50 -2.65 -4.19
N ALA A 126 5.49 -1.77 -4.10
CA ALA A 126 5.29 -0.32 -4.23
C ALA A 126 4.62 0.04 -5.55
N ARG A 127 5.01 -0.62 -6.64
CA ARG A 127 4.39 -0.43 -7.97
C ARG A 127 2.93 -0.89 -7.98
N ARG A 128 2.62 -2.04 -7.38
CA ARG A 128 1.24 -2.52 -7.23
C ARG A 128 0.39 -1.57 -6.39
N LEU A 129 0.94 -0.99 -5.33
CA LEU A 129 0.24 -0.01 -4.51
C LEU A 129 -0.10 1.26 -5.28
N LEU A 130 0.77 1.70 -6.19
CA LEU A 130 0.50 2.81 -7.09
C LEU A 130 -0.63 2.49 -8.08
N GLU A 131 -0.70 1.26 -8.58
CA GLU A 131 -1.75 0.82 -9.52
C GLU A 131 -3.11 0.58 -8.83
N ASN A 132 -3.10 0.02 -7.62
CA ASN A 132 -4.30 -0.34 -6.86
C ASN A 132 -4.83 0.79 -5.96
N ASP A 133 -4.08 1.89 -5.86
CA ASP A 133 -4.45 3.07 -5.07
C ASP A 133 -4.71 2.74 -3.59
N GLU A 134 -3.93 1.83 -3.01
CA GLU A 134 -4.09 1.31 -1.66
C GLU A 134 -3.34 2.15 -0.61
N VAL A 135 -3.93 2.24 0.60
CA VAL A 135 -3.34 2.97 1.73
C VAL A 135 -2.42 2.04 2.51
N VAL A 136 -1.19 2.49 2.76
CA VAL A 136 -0.19 1.75 3.54
C VAL A 136 0.31 2.54 4.74
N GLU A 137 0.70 1.83 5.79
CA GLU A 137 1.33 2.44 6.96
C GLU A 137 2.84 2.58 6.75
N VAL A 138 3.36 3.79 6.95
CA VAL A 138 4.80 4.08 6.91
C VAL A 138 5.25 4.69 8.23
N THR A 139 6.51 4.45 8.60
CA THR A 139 7.08 4.99 9.85
C THR A 139 7.99 6.16 9.54
N VAL A 140 7.82 7.28 10.22
CA VAL A 140 8.69 8.46 10.06
C VAL A 140 10.06 8.21 10.68
N THR A 141 11.12 8.26 9.87
CA THR A 141 12.50 8.10 10.34
C THR A 141 13.19 9.44 10.57
N GLY A 142 12.85 10.46 9.80
CA GLY A 142 13.47 11.78 9.91
C GLY A 142 12.79 12.84 9.06
N HIS A 143 13.37 14.03 9.01
CA HIS A 143 12.83 15.12 8.21
C HIS A 143 13.96 15.92 7.56
N ASN A 144 13.64 16.59 6.46
CA ASN A 144 14.53 17.53 5.79
C ASN A 144 13.79 18.85 5.49
N ARG A 145 14.46 19.81 4.84
CA ARG A 145 13.88 21.13 4.54
C ARG A 145 12.67 21.12 3.59
N GLY A 146 12.44 20.03 2.85
CA GLY A 146 11.37 19.91 1.87
C GLY A 146 10.21 18.98 2.29
N GLY A 147 10.42 18.12 3.29
CA GLY A 147 9.44 17.11 3.70
C GLY A 147 10.01 16.12 4.72
N VAL A 148 9.39 14.95 4.78
CA VAL A 148 9.65 13.91 5.79
C VAL A 148 10.21 12.65 5.12
N LEU A 149 11.24 12.08 5.73
CA LEU A 149 11.78 10.78 5.36
C LEU A 149 11.01 9.71 6.12
N VAL A 150 10.52 8.74 5.38
CA VAL A 150 9.72 7.63 5.92
C VAL A 150 10.33 6.31 5.48
N ARG A 151 10.12 5.29 6.31
CA ARG A 151 10.48 3.91 6.01
C ARG A 151 9.23 3.09 5.84
N TRP A 152 9.18 2.36 4.73
CA TRP A 152 8.16 1.37 4.42
C TRP A 152 8.86 0.05 4.12
N ASN A 153 8.70 -0.93 5.00
CA ASN A 153 9.45 -2.19 4.97
C ASN A 153 10.98 -1.96 4.87
N MET A 154 11.61 -2.45 3.79
CA MET A 154 13.04 -2.26 3.50
C MET A 154 13.34 -1.01 2.66
N LEU A 155 12.31 -0.31 2.20
CA LEU A 155 12.46 0.87 1.34
C LEU A 155 12.41 2.16 2.14
N GLU A 156 13.25 3.10 1.73
CA GLU A 156 13.17 4.48 2.15
C GLU A 156 12.35 5.28 1.16
N GLY A 157 11.47 6.12 1.67
CA GLY A 157 10.66 7.01 0.86
C GLY A 157 10.56 8.41 1.45
N PHE A 158 9.91 9.27 0.69
CA PHE A 158 9.81 10.68 0.99
C PHE A 158 8.36 11.15 0.89
N ILE A 159 7.89 11.86 1.91
CA ILE A 159 6.62 12.58 1.90
C ILE A 159 6.94 14.07 1.75
N PRO A 160 6.59 14.72 0.61
CA PRO A 160 6.77 16.16 0.48
C PRO A 160 5.86 16.91 1.45
N SER A 161 6.34 18.03 1.99
CA SER A 161 5.58 18.87 2.93
C SER A 161 4.23 19.36 2.39
N SER A 162 4.08 19.54 1.08
CA SER A 162 2.81 19.91 0.43
C SER A 162 1.75 18.80 0.43
N HIS A 163 2.16 17.55 0.70
CA HIS A 163 1.31 16.37 0.74
C HIS A 163 1.00 15.91 2.17
N MET A 164 1.51 16.62 3.18
CA MET A 164 1.22 16.35 4.59
C MET A 164 -0.04 17.12 5.03
N VAL A 165 -0.94 16.43 5.72
CA VAL A 165 -2.14 17.02 6.34
C VAL A 165 -1.87 17.39 7.78
N THR A 166 -1.07 16.59 8.48
CA THR A 166 -0.74 16.77 9.89
C THR A 166 -0.01 18.10 10.15
N VAL A 167 0.86 18.53 9.23
CA VAL A 167 1.57 19.82 9.32
C VAL A 167 0.71 20.90 8.66
N SER A 168 -0.26 21.41 9.42
CA SER A 168 -1.19 22.46 8.96
C SER A 168 -0.48 23.61 8.23
N ALA A 169 -1.10 24.08 7.15
CA ALA A 169 -0.63 25.08 6.19
C ALA A 169 -0.40 26.52 6.74
N GLY A 170 -0.11 26.67 8.03
CA GLY A 170 0.06 27.97 8.70
C GLY A 170 1.27 28.09 9.63
N LEU A 171 1.96 27.00 9.98
CA LEU A 171 3.11 27.04 10.89
C LEU A 171 4.35 27.57 10.17
N GLN A 172 5.06 28.54 10.74
CA GLN A 172 6.29 29.11 10.16
C GLN A 172 7.50 28.87 11.08
N GLY A 173 8.67 28.69 10.48
CA GLY A 173 9.94 28.70 11.21
C GLY A 173 10.15 27.52 12.18
N ASN A 174 10.41 27.83 13.44
CA ASN A 174 10.84 26.88 14.47
C ASN A 174 9.72 25.93 14.92
N GLU A 175 8.47 26.41 15.04
CA GLU A 175 7.32 25.60 15.47
C GLU A 175 7.05 24.42 14.52
N ARG A 176 7.41 24.57 13.24
CA ARG A 176 7.32 23.49 12.25
C ARG A 176 8.35 22.39 12.52
N ARG A 177 9.57 22.77 12.91
CA ARG A 177 10.64 21.80 13.23
C ARG A 177 10.29 20.99 14.46
N ASP A 178 9.79 21.65 15.51
CA ASP A 178 9.41 20.99 16.75
C ASP A 178 8.26 20.00 16.51
N ALA A 179 7.24 20.39 15.73
CA ALA A 179 6.16 19.47 15.32
C ALA A 179 6.66 18.31 14.44
N LEU A 180 7.61 18.54 13.53
CA LEU A 180 8.21 17.49 12.69
C LEU A 180 9.11 16.55 13.50
N ASP A 181 9.74 17.03 14.57
CA ASP A 181 10.53 16.22 15.49
C ASP A 181 9.64 15.37 16.39
N GLU A 182 8.50 15.88 16.84
CA GLU A 182 7.50 15.13 17.61
C GLU A 182 6.84 14.01 16.77
N LEU A 183 6.81 14.15 15.45
CA LEU A 183 6.31 13.13 14.53
C LEU A 183 7.31 12.00 14.24
N LYS A 184 8.57 12.07 14.70
CA LYS A 184 9.54 10.98 14.50
C LYS A 184 9.07 9.70 15.20
N GLY A 185 9.04 8.60 14.47
CA GLY A 185 8.56 7.30 14.96
C GLY A 185 7.04 7.14 14.93
N THR A 186 6.28 8.16 14.52
CA THR A 186 4.84 8.00 14.28
C THR A 186 4.59 7.19 13.00
N LYS A 187 3.50 6.42 13.00
CA LYS A 187 3.01 5.72 11.83
C LYS A 187 1.99 6.59 11.11
N LEU A 188 2.17 6.78 9.81
CA LEU A 188 1.27 7.56 8.96
C LEU A 188 0.67 6.66 7.88
N GLY A 189 -0.64 6.76 7.68
CA GLY A 189 -1.32 6.14 6.55
C GLY A 189 -1.11 7.01 5.31
N VAL A 190 -0.44 6.46 4.30
CA VAL A 190 -0.07 7.18 3.08
C VAL A 190 -0.35 6.34 1.85
N LYS A 191 -0.45 7.00 0.70
CA LYS A 191 -0.55 6.35 -0.60
C LYS A 191 0.70 6.62 -1.42
N VAL A 192 1.11 5.64 -2.21
CA VAL A 192 2.23 5.79 -3.14
C VAL A 192 1.78 6.68 -4.30
N ILE A 193 2.57 7.69 -4.64
CA ILE A 193 2.27 8.59 -5.77
C ILE A 193 3.31 8.50 -6.89
N GLU A 194 4.53 8.08 -6.58
CA GLU A 194 5.61 7.93 -7.54
C GLU A 194 6.54 6.81 -7.07
N VAL A 195 6.89 5.92 -8.01
CA VAL A 195 7.85 4.83 -7.81
C VAL A 195 8.89 4.92 -8.91
N ASP A 196 10.15 5.15 -8.54
CA ASP A 196 11.31 5.13 -9.45
C ASP A 196 12.36 4.19 -8.85
N GLN A 197 12.40 2.97 -9.39
CA GLN A 197 13.29 1.90 -8.93
C GLN A 197 14.76 2.20 -9.29
N ASP A 198 15.02 2.80 -10.46
CA ASP A 198 16.37 3.10 -10.94
C ASP A 198 17.06 4.13 -10.03
N ARG A 199 16.31 5.13 -9.58
CA ARG A 199 16.80 6.16 -8.65
C ARG A 199 16.56 5.81 -7.18
N ARG A 200 15.99 4.64 -6.90
CA ARG A 200 15.56 4.20 -5.56
C ARG A 200 14.74 5.28 -4.85
N ARG A 201 13.82 5.91 -5.57
CA ARG A 201 12.99 7.01 -5.09
C ARG A 201 11.54 6.55 -5.00
N LEU A 202 11.01 6.59 -3.77
CA LEU A 202 9.61 6.30 -3.48
C LEU A 202 8.98 7.54 -2.86
N ILE A 203 7.90 8.04 -3.46
CA ILE A 203 7.20 9.22 -2.95
C ILE A 203 5.80 8.82 -2.48
N PHE A 204 5.46 9.30 -1.30
CA PHE A 204 4.19 9.04 -0.64
C PHE A 204 3.39 10.34 -0.42
N SER A 205 2.08 10.21 -0.29
CA SER A 205 1.16 11.31 0.02
C SER A 205 0.18 10.93 1.13
N GLU A 206 0.18 11.70 2.22
CA GLU A 206 -0.81 11.60 3.32
C GLU A 206 -2.17 12.17 2.89
N ARG A 207 -2.17 13.26 2.11
CA ARG A 207 -3.40 13.95 1.67
C ARG A 207 -4.36 13.07 0.88
N GLU A 208 -3.87 12.25 -0.05
CA GLU A 208 -4.72 11.37 -0.86
C GLU A 208 -5.31 10.23 -0.01
N ALA A 209 -4.53 9.64 0.91
CA ALA A 209 -5.02 8.65 1.86
C ALA A 209 -6.19 9.18 2.70
N GLN A 210 -6.05 10.42 3.19
CA GLN A 210 -7.09 11.01 4.02
C GLN A 210 -8.29 11.56 3.24
N ARG A 211 -8.14 11.90 1.95
CA ARG A 211 -9.29 12.27 1.10
C ARG A 211 -10.21 11.09 0.88
N GLU A 212 -9.67 9.90 0.65
CA GLU A 212 -10.46 8.69 0.42
C GLU A 212 -11.06 8.13 1.72
N TRP A 213 -10.27 8.10 2.81
CA TRP A 213 -10.81 7.78 4.14
C TRP A 213 -11.95 8.74 4.52
N ARG A 214 -11.76 10.05 4.34
CA ARG A 214 -12.83 11.03 4.56
C ARG A 214 -13.99 10.81 3.61
N ALA A 215 -13.78 10.50 2.33
CA ALA A 215 -14.85 10.25 1.37
C ALA A 215 -15.69 9.02 1.75
N GLN A 216 -15.06 7.95 2.23
CA GLN A 216 -15.76 6.74 2.69
C GLN A 216 -16.51 6.97 4.01
N GLN A 217 -15.89 7.64 4.99
CA GLN A 217 -16.60 8.07 6.22
C GLN A 217 -17.76 9.01 5.90
N LYS A 218 -17.56 9.94 4.96
CA LYS A 218 -18.56 10.89 4.48
C LYS A 218 -19.72 10.17 3.83
N ALA A 219 -19.45 9.23 2.92
CA ALA A 219 -20.49 8.45 2.25
C ALA A 219 -21.31 7.62 3.25
N ARG A 220 -20.67 7.02 4.26
CA ARG A 220 -21.35 6.28 5.31
C ARG A 220 -22.24 7.19 6.17
N LEU A 221 -21.71 8.34 6.61
CA LEU A 221 -22.50 9.30 7.38
C LEU A 221 -23.67 9.87 6.55
N LEU A 222 -23.46 10.21 5.28
CA LEU A 222 -24.56 10.64 4.39
C LEU A 222 -25.61 9.56 4.15
N ALA A 223 -25.25 8.28 4.25
CA ALA A 223 -26.21 7.18 4.16
C ALA A 223 -26.99 6.96 5.45
N GLU A 224 -26.39 7.23 6.61
CA GLU A 224 -27.02 7.09 7.92
C GLU A 224 -27.84 8.34 8.33
N LEU A 225 -27.45 9.54 7.87
CA LEU A 225 -28.10 10.82 8.17
C LEU A 225 -29.36 11.04 7.33
N ASN A 226 -30.45 11.44 7.98
CA ASN A 226 -31.69 11.86 7.34
C ASN A 226 -31.97 13.35 7.56
N GLU A 227 -32.79 13.91 6.68
CA GLU A 227 -33.32 15.27 6.87
C GLU A 227 -34.16 15.29 8.15
N GLY A 228 -33.86 16.26 9.01
CA GLY A 228 -34.52 16.42 10.30
C GLY A 228 -33.80 15.82 11.51
N ASP A 229 -32.64 15.19 11.32
CA ASP A 229 -31.83 14.70 12.43
C ASP A 229 -31.11 15.85 13.17
N MET A 230 -30.96 15.67 14.47
CA MET A 230 -30.15 16.54 15.32
C MET A 230 -28.78 15.90 15.50
N VAL A 231 -27.74 16.60 15.06
CA VAL A 231 -26.36 16.11 15.09
C VAL A 231 -25.44 17.12 15.74
N ARG A 232 -24.41 16.63 16.42
CA ARG A 232 -23.35 17.46 16.99
C ARG A 232 -22.21 17.60 15.98
N GLY A 233 -21.67 18.81 15.86
CA GLY A 233 -20.55 19.09 14.97
C GLY A 233 -19.61 20.15 15.49
N THR A 234 -18.38 20.13 14.96
CA THR A 234 -17.32 21.08 15.33
C THR A 234 -17.14 22.12 14.24
N VAL A 235 -17.12 23.40 14.59
CA VAL A 235 -16.92 24.50 13.62
C VAL A 235 -15.50 24.46 13.06
N THR A 236 -15.33 24.20 11.76
CA THR A 236 -14.01 24.16 11.11
C THR A 236 -13.61 25.49 10.49
N GLY A 237 -14.57 26.37 10.19
CA GLY A 237 -14.29 27.66 9.59
C GLY A 237 -15.51 28.58 9.53
N LEU A 238 -15.25 29.89 9.52
CA LEU A 238 -16.27 30.93 9.48
C LEU A 238 -16.03 31.81 8.26
N ARG A 239 -17.10 32.14 7.52
CA ARG A 239 -17.09 33.09 6.40
C ARG A 239 -18.22 34.10 6.57
N ASP A 240 -18.20 35.17 5.78
CA ASP A 240 -19.18 36.26 5.93
C ASP A 240 -20.63 35.81 5.66
N PHE A 241 -20.83 34.78 4.84
CA PHE A 241 -22.17 34.25 4.51
C PHE A 241 -22.61 33.06 5.40
N GLY A 242 -21.75 32.53 6.26
CA GLY A 242 -22.09 31.34 7.05
C GLY A 242 -20.93 30.66 7.78
N ALA A 243 -21.25 29.58 8.49
CA ALA A 243 -20.31 28.76 9.26
C ALA A 243 -20.20 27.36 8.67
N PHE A 244 -18.97 26.84 8.57
CA PHE A 244 -18.67 25.46 8.20
C PHE A 244 -18.52 24.61 9.45
N VAL A 245 -19.24 23.50 9.49
CA VAL A 245 -19.29 22.59 10.63
C VAL A 245 -18.98 21.18 10.14
N ASN A 246 -18.05 20.51 10.81
CA ASN A 246 -17.71 19.12 10.55
C ASN A 246 -18.53 18.21 11.47
N LEU A 247 -19.25 17.26 10.87
CA LEU A 247 -20.13 16.32 11.55
C LEU A 247 -19.47 14.93 11.77
N GLY A 248 -18.13 14.88 11.87
CA GLY A 248 -17.38 13.63 12.04
C GLY A 248 -17.05 12.90 10.73
N GLY A 249 -17.14 13.58 9.58
CA GLY A 249 -16.81 13.01 8.26
C GLY A 249 -17.51 13.70 7.10
N ALA A 250 -18.64 14.38 7.35
CA ALA A 250 -19.29 15.26 6.37
C ALA A 250 -19.18 16.73 6.78
N ASP A 251 -19.03 17.61 5.78
CA ASP A 251 -19.03 19.07 5.98
C ASP A 251 -20.44 19.60 5.75
N GLY A 252 -20.95 20.32 6.75
CA GLY A 252 -22.20 21.05 6.68
C GLY A 252 -21.98 22.57 6.68
N LEU A 253 -22.91 23.28 6.08
CA LEU A 253 -22.93 24.73 6.01
C LEU A 253 -24.15 25.26 6.75
N ILE A 254 -23.91 26.15 7.72
CA ILE A 254 -24.97 26.95 8.35
C ILE A 254 -24.96 28.32 7.68
N HIS A 255 -26.08 28.68 7.07
CA HIS A 255 -26.25 30.03 6.53
C HIS A 255 -26.37 31.06 7.67
N VAL A 256 -25.92 32.29 7.48
CA VAL A 256 -25.98 33.34 8.52
C VAL A 256 -27.38 33.55 9.09
N SER A 257 -28.42 33.38 8.26
CA SER A 257 -29.83 33.48 8.65
C SER A 257 -30.34 32.31 9.52
N GLU A 258 -29.60 31.21 9.54
CA GLU A 258 -29.94 29.97 10.26
C GLU A 258 -29.12 29.80 11.55
N LEU A 259 -28.27 30.79 11.90
CA LEU A 259 -27.45 30.78 13.12
C LEU A 259 -28.23 31.16 14.38
N ALA A 260 -29.16 32.11 14.27
CA ALA A 260 -29.92 32.66 15.39
C ALA A 260 -31.24 33.29 14.93
N TRP A 261 -32.17 33.51 15.87
CA TRP A 261 -33.44 34.19 15.62
C TRP A 261 -33.29 35.70 15.37
N HIS A 262 -32.21 36.30 15.86
CA HIS A 262 -31.85 37.69 15.61
C HIS A 262 -30.93 37.82 14.40
N ARG A 263 -30.91 38.99 13.77
CA ARG A 263 -29.96 39.28 12.68
C ARG A 263 -28.54 39.17 13.22
N VAL A 264 -27.71 38.40 12.52
CA VAL A 264 -26.28 38.26 12.80
C VAL A 264 -25.55 38.90 11.64
N ASP A 265 -24.76 39.95 11.90
CA ASP A 265 -24.00 40.63 10.86
C ASP A 265 -22.69 39.89 10.55
N HIS A 266 -22.03 39.31 11.56
CA HIS A 266 -20.87 38.44 11.39
C HIS A 266 -21.00 37.13 12.18
N PRO A 267 -20.87 35.95 11.53
CA PRO A 267 -20.89 34.66 12.22
C PRO A 267 -19.85 34.50 13.33
N ARG A 268 -18.76 35.28 13.28
CA ARG A 268 -17.68 35.30 14.29
C ARG A 268 -18.12 35.84 15.65
N ASP A 269 -19.20 36.61 15.69
CA ASP A 269 -19.75 37.16 16.94
C ASP A 269 -20.50 36.09 17.74
N VAL A 270 -20.89 35.00 17.08
CA VAL A 270 -21.81 33.99 17.60
C VAL A 270 -21.17 32.60 17.70
N LEU A 271 -20.14 32.32 16.89
CA LEU A 271 -19.42 31.06 16.83
C LEU A 271 -17.91 31.30 16.72
N ARG A 272 -17.11 30.41 17.31
CA ARG A 272 -15.66 30.36 17.14
C ARG A 272 -15.24 29.10 16.40
N VAL A 273 -14.11 29.18 15.70
CA VAL A 273 -13.50 27.99 15.08
C VAL A 273 -13.05 27.05 16.20
N GLY A 274 -13.45 25.79 16.13
CA GLY A 274 -13.21 24.76 17.14
C GLY A 274 -14.36 24.52 18.11
N ASP A 275 -15.43 25.33 18.08
CA ASP A 275 -16.58 25.13 18.97
C ASP A 275 -17.40 23.89 18.57
N GLU A 276 -17.81 23.09 19.54
CA GLU A 276 -18.81 22.03 19.36
C GLU A 276 -20.22 22.60 19.52
N ILE A 277 -21.06 22.42 18.50
CA ILE A 277 -22.44 22.90 18.48
C ILE A 277 -23.39 21.80 18.00
N ASP A 278 -24.58 21.79 18.59
CA ASP A 278 -25.68 20.96 18.13
C ASP A 278 -26.42 21.68 17.00
N VAL A 279 -26.70 20.96 15.91
CA VAL A 279 -27.23 21.51 14.66
C VAL A 279 -28.29 20.57 14.07
N TYR A 280 -29.26 21.16 13.39
CA TYR A 280 -30.38 20.46 12.76
C TYR A 280 -30.16 20.34 11.24
N VAL A 281 -30.36 19.15 10.68
CA VAL A 281 -30.22 18.91 9.23
C VAL A 281 -31.46 19.43 8.49
N LEU A 282 -31.28 20.49 7.68
CA LEU A 282 -32.37 21.06 6.87
C LEU A 282 -32.56 20.33 5.55
N SER A 283 -31.47 20.06 4.84
CA SER A 283 -31.49 19.38 3.55
C SER A 283 -30.16 18.68 3.30
N LEU A 284 -30.22 17.51 2.66
CA LEU A 284 -29.05 16.70 2.34
C LEU A 284 -28.89 16.62 0.81
N ASP A 285 -27.83 17.22 0.27
CA ASP A 285 -27.46 17.04 -1.12
C ASP A 285 -26.45 15.89 -1.25
N ARG A 286 -26.94 14.73 -1.72
CA ARG A 286 -26.16 13.50 -1.91
C ARG A 286 -25.26 13.55 -3.15
N GLU A 287 -25.54 14.42 -4.13
CA GLU A 287 -24.72 14.56 -5.33
C GLU A 287 -23.51 15.46 -5.06
N SER A 288 -23.73 16.62 -4.42
CA SER A 288 -22.64 17.54 -4.09
C SER A 288 -21.98 17.25 -2.74
N ASN A 289 -22.49 16.25 -2.00
CA ASN A 289 -22.03 15.86 -0.68
C ASN A 289 -22.00 17.06 0.30
N ARG A 290 -23.05 17.90 0.26
CA ARG A 290 -23.19 19.10 1.09
C ARG A 290 -24.43 18.98 1.97
N ILE A 291 -24.30 19.37 3.23
CA ILE A 291 -25.39 19.33 4.21
C ILE A 291 -25.75 20.77 4.58
N ALA A 292 -27.01 21.17 4.40
CA ALA A 292 -27.49 22.44 4.91
C ALA A 292 -27.94 22.25 6.36
N LEU A 293 -27.38 23.06 7.25
CA LEU A 293 -27.60 22.95 8.69
C LEU A 293 -28.26 24.21 9.24
N SER A 294 -29.05 24.05 10.30
CA SER A 294 -29.65 25.15 11.05
C SER A 294 -29.42 24.99 12.53
N ARG A 295 -28.99 26.07 13.19
CA ARG A 295 -28.94 26.15 14.66
C ARG A 295 -30.22 26.80 15.21
N LYS A 296 -30.90 27.62 14.41
CA LYS A 296 -32.11 28.36 14.78
C LYS A 296 -33.23 27.45 15.30
N ARG A 297 -33.46 26.30 14.67
CA ARG A 297 -34.53 25.36 15.05
C ARG A 297 -34.34 24.68 16.41
N LEU A 298 -33.13 24.72 16.95
CA LEU A 298 -32.79 24.18 18.27
C LEU A 298 -32.89 25.23 19.38
N LEU A 299 -32.92 26.51 19.00
CA LEU A 299 -33.13 27.60 19.94
C LEU A 299 -34.62 27.69 20.26
N PRO A 300 -35.00 27.73 21.54
CA PRO A 300 -36.41 27.79 21.94
C PRO A 300 -37.10 28.96 21.26
N ASP A 301 -38.29 28.69 20.69
CA ASP A 301 -39.07 29.70 19.99
C ASP A 301 -39.38 30.85 20.95
N PRO A 302 -39.04 32.11 20.60
CA PRO A 302 -39.36 33.24 21.45
C PRO A 302 -40.88 33.43 21.67
N TRP A 303 -41.73 32.81 20.84
CA TRP A 303 -43.19 32.90 20.92
C TRP A 303 -43.81 31.91 21.91
N ASP A 304 -43.16 30.78 22.19
CA ASP A 304 -43.63 29.84 23.24
C ASP A 304 -43.56 30.50 24.63
N LYS A 305 -42.55 31.36 24.87
CA LYS A 305 -42.45 32.17 26.10
C LYS A 305 -43.39 33.37 26.13
N ALA A 306 -43.90 33.81 24.98
CA ALA A 306 -44.84 34.94 24.92
C ALA A 306 -46.26 34.50 25.31
N LEU A 307 -46.66 33.27 24.99
CA LEU A 307 -47.97 32.71 25.37
C LEU A 307 -48.11 32.45 26.87
N GLU A 308 -47.03 32.14 27.59
CA GLU A 308 -47.08 31.98 29.07
C GLU A 308 -47.26 33.32 29.83
N ASN A 309 -46.99 34.46 29.20
CA ASN A 309 -47.01 35.77 29.87
C ASN A 309 -48.24 36.63 29.57
N TYR A 310 -49.15 36.18 28.71
CA TYR A 310 -50.40 36.90 28.42
C TYR A 310 -51.62 36.02 28.72
N PHE A 311 -52.22 36.23 29.90
CA PHE A 311 -53.59 35.78 30.17
C PHE A 311 -54.58 36.78 29.54
N GLU A 312 -55.59 36.27 28.83
CA GLU A 312 -56.71 37.07 28.32
C GLU A 312 -57.33 37.89 29.46
N GLY A 313 -57.19 39.23 29.40
CA GLY A 313 -57.79 40.15 30.38
C GLY A 313 -56.94 41.36 30.79
N MET A 314 -55.68 41.47 30.36
CA MET A 314 -54.85 42.63 30.69
C MET A 314 -55.18 43.83 29.78
N LEU A 315 -56.03 44.73 30.27
CA LEU A 315 -56.25 46.06 29.68
C LEU A 315 -55.01 46.94 29.93
N VAL A 316 -54.48 47.53 28.86
CA VAL A 316 -53.37 48.51 28.83
C VAL A 316 -53.85 49.86 29.32
#